data_AF-A0A2U1MW99-F1
#
_entry.id   AF-A0A2U1MW99-F1
#
_cell.length_a   1.000
_cell.length_b   1.000
_cell.length_c   1.000
_cell.angle_alpha   90.00
_cell.angle_beta   90.00
_cell.angle_gamma   90.00
#
_symmetry.space_group_name_H-M   'P 1'
#
loop_
_entity.id
_entity.type
_entity.pdbx_description
1 polymer ?
#
loop_
_entity_poly.entity_id
_entity_poly.type
_entity_poly.pdbx_seq_one_letter_code
_entity_poly.pdbx_strand_id
1 'polypeptide(L)'
;MSMEMVDSSEGIVLCAPIEEVKYRHASNVNVSNFVSVKLSCEHNYEIMKAQMLCLMERQQMRGIIDTEFDMPEVKSVKIIRKYDSLAKGCIFGSVCEDIRRDILTYDTTQDVWEIVATMYGPHQGPFTFKVNQQFKGARE
;
A
#
# COMPACT_ATOMS: atom_id res chain seq x y z
N MET A 1 -36.77 -41.06 -35.07
CA MET A 1 -36.62 -41.30 -33.63
C MET A 1 -35.15 -41.60 -33.40
N SER A 2 -34.39 -40.61 -32.98
CA SER A 2 -32.96 -40.74 -32.71
C SER A 2 -32.70 -40.17 -31.32
N MET A 3 -32.00 -40.99 -30.56
CA MET A 3 -31.82 -40.96 -29.12
C MET A 3 -30.75 -39.92 -28.72
N GLU A 4 -30.84 -39.55 -27.45
CA GLU A 4 -30.17 -38.46 -26.74
C GLU A 4 -28.64 -38.45 -26.79
N MET A 5 -28.07 -37.27 -26.55
CA MET A 5 -26.88 -37.11 -25.70
C MET A 5 -27.08 -35.88 -24.81
N VAL A 6 -27.47 -36.12 -23.56
CA VAL A 6 -27.07 -35.28 -22.43
C VAL A 6 -25.58 -35.52 -22.25
N ASP A 7 -24.77 -34.46 -22.18
CA ASP A 7 -23.52 -34.55 -21.42
C ASP A 7 -23.16 -33.24 -20.72
N SER A 8 -22.92 -33.45 -19.43
CA SER A 8 -22.13 -32.71 -18.47
C SER A 8 -22.13 -31.19 -18.46
N SER A 9 -22.82 -30.68 -17.45
CA SER A 9 -22.24 -29.79 -16.45
C SER A 9 -20.73 -30.02 -16.25
N GLU A 10 -19.90 -29.29 -16.99
CA GLU A 10 -18.59 -28.91 -16.49
C GLU A 10 -18.74 -27.54 -15.87
N GLY A 11 -18.70 -27.51 -14.53
CA GLY A 11 -18.72 -26.30 -13.75
C GLY A 11 -17.65 -25.36 -14.27
N ILE A 12 -18.06 -24.19 -14.74
CA ILE A 12 -17.16 -23.08 -14.98
C ILE A 12 -16.54 -22.77 -13.62
N VAL A 13 -15.32 -23.29 -13.40
CA VAL A 13 -14.42 -22.79 -12.38
C VAL A 13 -14.35 -21.30 -12.66
N LEU A 14 -14.94 -20.50 -11.77
CA LEU A 14 -14.81 -19.05 -11.76
C LEU A 14 -13.31 -18.76 -11.63
N CYS A 15 -12.62 -18.70 -12.77
CA CYS A 15 -11.24 -18.31 -12.85
C CYS A 15 -11.24 -16.83 -12.50
N ALA A 16 -11.08 -16.53 -11.21
CA ALA A 16 -10.98 -15.16 -10.74
C ALA A 16 -9.91 -14.45 -11.57
N PRO A 17 -10.12 -13.18 -11.97
CA PRO A 17 -9.13 -12.43 -12.71
C PRO A 17 -7.76 -12.55 -12.03
N ILE A 18 -6.68 -12.68 -12.81
CA ILE A 18 -5.31 -12.86 -12.28
C ILE A 18 -4.98 -11.83 -11.19
N GLU A 19 -5.50 -10.61 -11.32
CA GLU A 19 -5.43 -9.54 -10.31
C GLU A 19 -6.03 -9.90 -8.96
N GLU A 20 -7.21 -10.53 -8.93
CA GLU A 20 -7.85 -10.92 -7.69
C GLU A 20 -7.10 -12.04 -6.99
N VAL A 21 -6.45 -12.92 -7.76
CA VAL A 21 -5.56 -13.96 -7.23
C VAL A 21 -4.30 -13.32 -6.63
N LYS A 22 -3.64 -12.41 -7.37
CA LYS A 22 -2.47 -11.64 -6.88
C LYS A 22 -2.81 -10.87 -5.60
N TYR A 23 -3.94 -10.17 -5.59
CA TYR A 23 -4.41 -9.43 -4.42
C TYR A 23 -4.71 -10.35 -3.24
N ARG A 24 -5.43 -11.48 -3.46
CA ARG A 24 -5.73 -12.44 -2.40
C ARG A 24 -4.45 -13.00 -1.77
N HIS A 25 -3.44 -13.26 -2.58
CA HIS A 25 -2.13 -13.69 -2.07
C HIS A 25 -1.50 -12.60 -1.21
N ALA A 26 -1.49 -11.34 -1.68
CA ALA A 26 -0.96 -10.21 -0.93
C ALA A 26 -1.71 -9.96 0.40
N SER A 27 -3.04 -10.08 0.40
CA SER A 27 -3.87 -9.83 1.58
C SER A 27 -3.76 -10.90 2.67
N ASN A 28 -3.30 -12.10 2.33
CA ASN A 28 -3.17 -13.22 3.27
C ASN A 28 -1.82 -13.22 4.01
N VAL A 29 -0.97 -12.24 3.75
CA VAL A 29 0.35 -12.13 4.36
C VAL A 29 0.22 -11.64 5.80
N ASN A 30 0.82 -12.37 6.73
CA ASN A 30 0.92 -11.90 8.10
C ASN A 30 1.96 -10.77 8.21
N VAL A 31 1.49 -9.56 8.49
CA VAL A 31 2.31 -8.35 8.68
C VAL A 31 3.40 -8.56 9.73
N SER A 32 3.11 -9.30 10.82
CA SER A 32 4.08 -9.52 11.90
C SER A 32 5.28 -10.38 11.49
N ASN A 33 5.21 -11.07 10.34
CA ASN A 33 6.36 -11.82 9.82
C ASN A 33 7.40 -10.89 9.17
N PHE A 34 7.06 -9.63 8.92
CA PHE A 34 7.92 -8.64 8.27
C PHE A 34 8.22 -7.47 9.19
N VAL A 35 7.18 -6.98 9.87
CA VAL A 35 7.26 -5.83 10.78
C VAL A 35 7.17 -6.34 12.20
N SER A 36 8.32 -6.43 12.86
CA SER A 36 8.46 -7.04 14.19
C SER A 36 8.28 -6.03 15.32
N VAL A 37 8.32 -4.73 15.02
CA VAL A 37 8.15 -3.66 16.01
C VAL A 37 6.80 -2.99 15.81
N LYS A 38 6.16 -2.59 16.91
CA LYS A 38 5.06 -1.63 16.87
C LYS A 38 5.61 -0.24 17.09
N LEU A 39 5.45 0.66 16.11
CA LEU A 39 5.82 2.06 16.26
C LEU A 39 5.13 2.62 17.51
N SER A 40 5.92 3.22 18.38
CA SER A 40 5.44 3.85 19.61
C SER A 40 6.14 5.17 19.90
N CYS A 41 7.32 5.38 19.31
CA CYS A 41 8.13 6.59 19.45
C CYS A 41 9.16 6.66 18.32
N GLU A 42 9.90 7.76 18.25
CA GLU A 42 10.95 7.99 17.24
C GLU A 42 12.03 6.89 17.23
N HIS A 43 12.36 6.30 18.39
CA HIS A 43 13.46 5.33 18.51
C HIS A 43 13.24 4.05 17.69
N ASN A 44 11.99 3.62 17.48
CA ASN A 44 11.69 2.44 16.68
C ASN A 44 11.11 2.78 15.30
N TYR A 45 11.08 4.05 14.93
CA TYR A 45 10.57 4.51 13.63
C TYR A 45 11.40 3.98 12.47
N GLU A 46 12.72 4.15 12.47
CA GLU A 46 13.55 3.72 11.34
C GLU A 46 13.51 2.20 11.13
N ILE A 47 13.39 1.43 12.22
CA ILE A 47 13.21 -0.03 12.16
C ILE A 47 11.86 -0.38 11.54
N MET A 48 10.77 0.22 12.04
CA MET A 48 9.41 -0.01 11.52
C MET A 48 9.33 0.38 10.04
N LYS A 49 9.86 1.55 9.68
CA LYS A 49 9.91 2.09 8.32
C LYS A 49 10.63 1.13 7.38
N ALA A 50 11.84 0.69 7.72
CA ALA A 50 12.61 -0.23 6.89
C ALA A 50 11.85 -1.55 6.66
N GLN A 51 11.29 -2.13 7.73
CA GLN A 51 10.52 -3.37 7.66
C GLN A 51 9.23 -3.21 6.81
N MET A 52 8.53 -2.10 6.97
CA MET A 52 7.32 -1.80 6.21
C MET A 52 7.61 -1.62 4.73
N LEU A 53 8.70 -0.94 4.37
CA LEU A 53 9.13 -0.80 2.97
C LEU A 53 9.43 -2.18 2.34
N CYS A 54 10.12 -3.06 3.06
CA CYS A 54 10.36 -4.44 2.60
C CYS A 54 9.05 -5.23 2.40
N LEU A 55 8.07 -5.07 3.29
CA LEU A 55 6.74 -5.67 3.14
C LEU A 55 6.05 -5.14 1.88
N MET A 56 6.00 -3.81 1.72
CA MET A 56 5.33 -3.17 0.60
C MET A 56 5.96 -3.56 -0.74
N GLU A 57 7.29 -3.59 -0.85
CA GLU A 57 7.98 -4.06 -2.05
C GLU A 57 7.62 -5.50 -2.39
N ARG A 58 7.69 -6.41 -1.41
CA ARG A 58 7.39 -7.82 -1.62
C ARG A 58 5.95 -8.05 -2.10
N GLN A 59 5.03 -7.18 -1.69
CA GLN A 59 3.62 -7.24 -2.08
C GLN A 59 3.26 -6.32 -3.26
N GLN A 60 4.24 -5.69 -3.92
CA GLN A 60 4.04 -4.75 -5.03
C GLN A 60 3.15 -3.54 -4.65
N MET A 61 3.26 -3.08 -3.41
CA MET A 61 2.49 -1.97 -2.85
C MET A 61 3.31 -0.69 -2.73
N ARG A 62 4.63 -0.74 -2.91
CA ARG A 62 5.50 0.41 -2.69
C ARG A 62 5.17 1.58 -3.64
N GLY A 63 4.72 1.28 -4.86
CA GLY A 63 4.20 2.25 -5.82
C GLY A 63 3.05 3.15 -5.31
N ILE A 64 2.37 2.79 -4.21
CA ILE A 64 1.31 3.59 -3.60
C ILE A 64 1.86 4.83 -2.89
N ILE A 65 3.05 4.72 -2.29
CA ILE A 65 3.68 5.79 -1.51
C ILE A 65 4.88 6.41 -2.22
N ASP A 66 5.41 5.74 -3.25
CA ASP A 66 6.62 6.12 -3.96
C ASP A 66 6.48 5.75 -5.44
N THR A 67 6.26 6.76 -6.29
CA THR A 67 5.95 6.56 -7.72
C THR A 67 7.12 5.97 -8.53
N GLU A 68 8.33 5.91 -7.95
CA GLU A 68 9.49 5.27 -8.58
C GLU A 68 9.42 3.74 -8.52
N PHE A 69 8.49 3.17 -7.73
CA PHE A 69 8.37 1.73 -7.52
C PHE A 69 7.19 1.12 -8.24
N ASP A 70 7.31 -0.18 -8.51
CA ASP A 70 6.26 -0.96 -9.16
C ASP A 70 4.98 -0.98 -8.32
N MET A 71 3.87 -0.87 -9.04
CA MET A 71 2.50 -1.14 -8.59
C MET A 71 1.98 -2.30 -9.46
N PRO A 72 0.93 -3.04 -9.06
CA PRO A 72 0.46 -4.17 -9.86
C PRO A 72 0.20 -3.73 -11.31
N GLU A 73 0.70 -4.52 -12.26
CA GLU A 73 0.75 -4.20 -13.70
C GLU A 73 -0.60 -3.74 -14.25
N VAL A 74 -1.69 -4.25 -13.68
CA VAL A 74 -3.05 -3.86 -14.05
C VAL A 74 -3.58 -2.79 -13.10
N LYS A 75 -3.88 -1.62 -13.66
CA LYS A 75 -4.22 -0.38 -12.93
C LYS A 75 -5.72 -0.16 -12.82
N SER A 76 -6.53 -1.21 -12.67
CA SER A 76 -7.95 -1.00 -12.46
C SER A 76 -8.15 -0.17 -11.19
N VAL A 77 -9.00 0.86 -11.23
CA VAL A 77 -9.22 1.75 -10.07
C VAL A 77 -9.62 0.93 -8.83
N LYS A 78 -10.35 -0.18 -9.03
CA LYS A 78 -10.75 -1.11 -7.97
C LYS A 78 -9.55 -1.84 -7.36
N ILE A 79 -8.62 -2.36 -8.16
CA ILE A 79 -7.46 -3.09 -7.63
C ILE A 79 -6.49 -2.14 -6.91
N ILE A 80 -6.29 -0.93 -7.44
CA ILE A 80 -5.46 0.10 -6.78
C ILE A 80 -6.03 0.43 -5.40
N ARG A 81 -7.34 0.68 -5.29
CA ARG A 81 -8.00 0.95 -3.99
C ARG A 81 -7.87 -0.21 -3.00
N LYS A 82 -7.92 -1.45 -3.49
CA LYS A 82 -7.72 -2.66 -2.66
C LYS A 82 -6.30 -2.71 -2.09
N TYR A 83 -5.29 -2.43 -2.91
CA TYR A 83 -3.89 -2.40 -2.49
C TYR A 83 -3.57 -1.21 -1.58
N ASP A 84 -4.15 -0.03 -1.84
CA ASP A 84 -4.07 1.12 -0.93
C ASP A 84 -4.66 0.75 0.44
N SER A 85 -5.88 0.20 0.48
CA SER A 85 -6.48 -0.24 1.75
C SER A 85 -5.65 -1.30 2.46
N LEU A 86 -5.00 -2.22 1.72
CA LEU A 86 -4.13 -3.24 2.28
C LEU A 86 -2.87 -2.62 2.91
N ALA A 87 -2.18 -1.73 2.18
CA ALA A 87 -0.97 -1.07 2.66
C ALA A 87 -1.26 -0.21 3.91
N LYS A 88 -2.36 0.54 3.91
CA LYS A 88 -2.87 1.26 5.08
C LYS A 88 -3.15 0.34 6.27
N GLY A 89 -3.78 -0.81 6.02
CA GLY A 89 -4.01 -1.84 7.04
C GLY A 89 -2.70 -2.39 7.64
N CYS A 90 -1.67 -2.58 6.81
CA CYS A 90 -0.35 -2.99 7.29
C CYS A 90 0.27 -1.92 8.22
N ILE A 91 0.16 -0.64 7.87
CA ILE A 91 0.63 0.46 8.74
C ILE A 91 -0.13 0.45 10.06
N PHE A 92 -1.47 0.36 10.02
CA PHE A 92 -2.30 0.32 11.24
C PHE A 92 -1.96 -0.85 12.16
N GLY A 93 -1.65 -2.03 11.60
CA GLY A 93 -1.21 -3.19 12.37
C GLY A 93 0.17 -3.04 13.01
N SER A 94 0.97 -2.08 12.54
CA SER A 94 2.38 -1.88 12.91
C SER A 94 2.61 -0.65 13.78
N VAL A 95 1.55 0.04 14.21
CA VAL A 95 1.62 1.18 15.14
C VAL A 95 0.94 0.84 16.48
N CYS A 96 1.28 1.56 17.54
CA CYS A 96 0.58 1.45 18.82
C CYS A 96 -0.82 2.12 18.74
N GLU A 97 -1.65 1.87 19.75
CA GLU A 97 -3.04 2.36 19.79
C GLU A 97 -3.15 3.88 19.73
N ASP A 98 -2.25 4.61 20.39
CA ASP A 98 -2.32 6.07 20.45
C ASP A 98 -2.03 6.66 19.07
N ILE A 99 -0.94 6.24 18.43
CA ILE A 99 -0.60 6.63 17.05
C ILE A 99 -1.70 6.24 16.08
N ARG A 100 -2.28 5.04 16.26
CA ARG A 100 -3.37 4.56 15.41
C ARG A 100 -4.56 5.51 15.44
N ARG A 101 -4.94 6.05 16.60
CA ARG A 101 -6.05 7.02 16.71
C ARG A 101 -5.75 8.30 15.94
N ASP A 102 -4.51 8.77 15.99
CA ASP A 102 -4.11 10.02 15.33
C ASP A 102 -4.10 9.91 13.80
N ILE A 103 -3.80 8.72 13.26
CA ILE A 103 -3.69 8.51 11.80
C ILE A 103 -4.98 7.98 11.14
N LEU A 104 -6.02 7.62 11.92
CA LEU A 104 -7.27 7.07 11.38
C LEU A 104 -8.06 8.06 10.50
N THR A 105 -7.81 9.37 10.65
CA THR A 105 -8.51 10.43 9.93
C THR A 105 -8.03 10.65 8.49
N TYR A 106 -6.89 10.06 8.12
CA TYR A 106 -6.32 10.21 6.79
C TYR A 106 -6.89 9.19 5.83
N ASP A 107 -7.16 9.60 4.59
CA ASP A 107 -7.89 8.78 3.62
C ASP A 107 -6.99 7.77 2.90
N THR A 108 -5.81 8.21 2.43
CA THR A 108 -4.91 7.37 1.63
C THR A 108 -3.75 6.78 2.43
N THR A 109 -3.13 5.72 1.93
CA THR A 109 -1.89 5.18 2.52
C THR A 109 -0.78 6.21 2.47
N GLN A 110 -0.70 7.00 1.39
CA GLN A 110 0.32 8.03 1.22
C GLN A 110 0.21 9.08 2.33
N ASP A 111 -0.99 9.60 2.59
CA ASP A 111 -1.20 10.59 3.65
C ASP A 111 -0.82 10.02 5.02
N VAL A 112 -1.23 8.77 5.30
CA VAL A 112 -0.86 8.06 6.54
C VAL A 112 0.66 7.90 6.65
N TRP A 113 1.34 7.55 5.56
CA TRP A 113 2.78 7.38 5.53
C TRP A 113 3.51 8.70 5.81
N GLU A 114 3.07 9.79 5.18
CA GLU A 114 3.65 11.13 5.32
C GLU A 114 3.45 11.69 6.74
N ILE A 115 2.27 11.54 7.34
CA ILE A 115 2.05 12.04 8.71
C ILE A 115 2.86 11.25 9.72
N VAL A 116 2.96 9.92 9.58
CA VAL A 116 3.80 9.09 10.46
C VAL A 116 5.26 9.50 10.35
N ALA A 117 5.74 9.76 9.12
CA ALA A 117 7.10 10.27 8.90
C ALA A 117 7.31 11.67 9.48
N THR A 118 6.30 12.53 9.44
CA THR A 118 6.36 13.88 10.02
C THR A 118 6.41 13.85 11.54
N MET A 119 5.65 12.96 12.17
CA MET A 119 5.55 12.86 13.63
C MET A 119 6.76 12.15 14.25
N TYR A 120 7.30 11.11 13.60
CA TYR A 120 8.29 10.20 14.20
C TYR A 120 9.59 10.10 13.43
N GLY A 121 9.64 10.64 12.22
CA GLY A 121 10.87 10.71 11.46
C GLY A 121 11.89 11.62 12.14
N PRO A 122 13.18 11.46 11.79
CA PRO A 122 14.19 12.39 12.24
C PRO A 122 13.71 13.79 11.88
N HIS A 123 13.64 14.68 12.88
CA HIS A 123 13.25 16.06 12.68
C HIS A 123 14.16 16.67 11.61
N GLN A 124 13.69 16.67 10.36
CA GLN A 124 14.34 17.40 9.31
C GLN A 124 14.19 18.87 9.72
N GLY A 125 15.31 19.57 9.88
CA GLY A 125 15.31 21.02 9.94
C GLY A 125 14.49 21.61 8.78
N PRO A 126 14.10 22.89 8.87
CA PRO A 126 12.94 23.47 8.20
C PRO A 126 12.77 22.97 6.75
N PHE A 127 11.65 22.28 6.53
CA PHE A 127 11.17 21.81 5.23
C PHE A 127 11.12 23.00 4.25
N THR A 128 12.11 23.10 3.37
CA THR A 128 12.00 23.97 2.21
C THR A 128 11.17 23.25 1.16
N PHE A 129 9.89 23.61 1.08
CA PHE A 129 9.04 23.28 -0.06
C PHE A 129 9.79 23.77 -1.31
N LYS A 130 10.36 22.86 -2.11
CA LYS A 130 10.78 23.21 -3.46
C LYS A 130 9.52 23.38 -4.28
N VAL A 131 8.94 24.57 -4.20
CA VAL A 131 7.98 25.04 -5.20
C VAL A 131 8.71 25.00 -6.53
N ASN A 132 8.24 24.13 -7.42
CA ASN A 132 8.69 24.05 -8.80
C ASN A 132 8.62 25.44 -9.43
N GLN A 133 9.77 26.06 -9.63
CA GLN A 133 9.89 27.31 -10.39
C GLN A 133 9.83 26.99 -11.88
N GLN A 134 8.65 26.59 -12.35
CA GLN A 134 8.26 26.74 -13.74
C GLN A 134 7.57 28.09 -13.89
N PHE A 135 8.35 29.14 -14.09
CA PHE A 135 8.05 30.29 -14.97
C PHE A 135 9.35 31.11 -15.11
N LYS A 136 10.30 30.57 -15.87
CA LYS A 136 11.30 31.39 -16.58
C LYS A 136 11.10 31.12 -18.06
N GLY A 137 10.36 32.01 -18.72
CA GLY A 137 10.02 31.86 -20.13
C GLY A 137 9.13 32.96 -20.68
N ALA A 138 9.44 34.22 -20.40
CA ALA A 138 9.05 35.33 -21.27
C ALA A 138 10.14 36.43 -21.15
N ARG A 139 11.17 36.30 -21.99
CA ARG A 139 11.86 37.45 -22.63
C ARG A 139 10.81 38.15 -23.49
N GLU A 140 10.79 39.45 -23.73
CA GLU A 140 11.77 40.55 -23.70
C GLU A 140 10.96 41.86 -23.55
#